data_AF-A0A318UCT4-F1
#
_entry.id   AF-A0A318UCT4-F1
#
_cell.length_a   1.000
_cell.length_b   1.000
_cell.length_c   1.000
_cell.angle_alpha   90.00
_cell.angle_beta   90.00
_cell.angle_gamma   90.00
#
_symmetry.space_group_name_H-M   'P 1'
#
loop_
_entity.id
_entity.type
_entity.pdbx_description
1 polymer ?
#
loop_
_entity_poly.entity_id
_entity_poly.type
_entity_poly.pdbx_seq_one_letter_code
_entity_poly.pdbx_strand_id
1 'polypeptide(L)'
;MQVRLKVASNVSDSEFLNFNVVSNNGAVSYGVLLKPSMFRKSNEWQLFTLPIQIPENADYIEIRGTNFVNGITDLYMDYVTVMPGDVRGLYSAEYSIDGKGNVGVGTIDPKGYKLAVNGNIRAKEIKVENANWPDYVFAKDYALPSLKETEKHIQKKGHLPGIPSAIEVKNNGVDLGEMNAKLLKKIEELTLHLIEKEKAIEAQNSRIEKLEKICLKSN
;
A
#
# COMPACT_ATOMS: atom_id res chain seq x y z
N MET A 1 -15.77 -1.72 21.52
CA MET A 1 -16.03 -0.50 22.31
C MET A 1 -15.54 0.71 21.56
N GLN A 2 -16.34 1.78 21.53
CA GLN A 2 -15.93 3.13 21.13
C GLN A 2 -15.65 3.97 22.35
N VAL A 3 -14.63 4.80 22.24
CA VAL A 3 -14.36 5.84 23.22
C VAL A 3 -13.72 7.01 22.51
N ARG A 4 -14.07 8.25 22.85
CA ARG A 4 -13.24 9.38 22.47
C ARG A 4 -12.28 9.68 23.59
N LEU A 5 -11.02 9.86 23.22
CA LEU A 5 -9.96 10.21 24.15
C LEU A 5 -9.33 11.52 23.70
N LYS A 6 -8.95 12.34 24.67
CA LYS A 6 -8.11 13.53 24.49
C LYS A 6 -6.98 13.44 25.49
N VAL A 7 -5.74 13.47 25.00
CA VAL A 7 -4.54 13.26 25.82
C VAL A 7 -3.54 14.37 25.57
N ALA A 8 -3.01 14.94 26.65
CA ALA A 8 -1.81 15.77 26.65
C ALA A 8 -0.73 15.08 27.51
N SER A 9 0.48 15.00 26.98
CA SER A 9 1.62 14.32 27.60
C SER A 9 2.86 15.19 27.46
N ASN A 10 3.69 15.24 28.52
CA ASN A 10 5.01 15.85 28.51
C ASN A 10 6.16 14.83 28.59
N VAL A 11 5.85 13.53 28.49
CA VAL A 11 6.82 12.43 28.49
C VAL A 11 6.93 11.72 27.13
N SER A 12 7.97 10.90 27.00
CA SER A 12 8.27 10.05 25.82
C SER A 12 7.12 9.12 25.44
N ASP A 13 7.24 8.42 24.30
CA ASP A 13 6.25 7.47 23.75
C ASP A 13 6.07 6.17 24.57
N SER A 14 6.14 6.29 25.89
CA SER A 14 5.92 5.27 26.89
C SER A 14 4.42 4.98 27.05
N GLU A 15 4.08 3.79 27.52
CA GLU A 15 2.70 3.38 27.78
C GLU A 15 2.09 4.24 28.87
N PHE A 16 0.89 4.78 28.63
CA PHE A 16 0.25 5.70 29.59
C PHE A 16 -1.11 5.23 30.10
N LEU A 17 -1.77 4.36 29.35
CA LEU A 17 -3.08 3.81 29.72
C LEU A 17 -3.14 2.37 29.26
N ASN A 18 -3.42 1.47 30.21
CA ASN A 18 -3.76 0.10 29.91
C ASN A 18 -5.26 -0.10 30.15
N PHE A 19 -6.02 -0.24 29.05
CA PHE A 19 -7.42 -0.65 29.12
C PHE A 19 -7.50 -2.15 29.33
N ASN A 20 -7.76 -2.57 30.57
CA ASN A 20 -8.01 -3.97 30.86
C ASN A 20 -9.50 -4.26 30.83
N VAL A 21 -9.87 -5.22 30.00
CA VAL A 21 -11.22 -5.79 29.96
C VAL A 21 -11.19 -7.13 30.68
N VAL A 22 -12.00 -7.25 31.72
CA VAL A 22 -12.03 -8.44 32.59
C VAL A 22 -13.46 -8.95 32.73
N SER A 23 -13.63 -10.29 32.72
CA SER A 23 -14.90 -10.95 33.06
C SER A 23 -14.96 -11.33 34.55
N ASN A 24 -16.16 -11.48 35.12
CA ASN A 24 -16.33 -11.76 36.56
C ASN A 24 -15.61 -13.04 37.05
N ASN A 25 -15.40 -13.99 36.14
CA ASN A 25 -14.82 -15.29 36.38
C ASN A 25 -13.33 -15.35 36.03
N GLY A 26 -12.73 -14.21 35.64
CA GLY A 26 -11.32 -14.11 35.27
C GLY A 26 -10.95 -14.79 33.95
N ALA A 27 -11.93 -15.29 33.18
CA ALA A 27 -11.70 -15.98 31.91
C ALA A 27 -11.24 -15.05 30.77
N VAL A 28 -11.52 -13.74 30.87
CA VAL A 28 -11.09 -12.73 29.89
C VAL A 28 -10.07 -11.80 30.53
N SER A 29 -8.92 -11.65 29.88
CA SER A 29 -8.00 -10.54 30.10
C SER A 29 -7.53 -10.04 28.75
N TYR A 30 -8.11 -8.95 28.28
CA TYR A 30 -7.64 -8.23 27.10
C TYR A 30 -7.17 -6.84 27.51
N GLY A 31 -5.87 -6.58 27.30
CA GLY A 31 -5.24 -5.31 27.61
C GLY A 31 -4.93 -4.54 26.33
N VAL A 32 -5.49 -3.35 26.17
CA VAL A 32 -5.04 -2.40 25.13
C VAL A 32 -4.12 -1.38 25.77
N LEU A 33 -2.86 -1.41 25.35
CA LEU A 33 -1.84 -0.45 25.76
C LEU A 33 -1.88 0.75 24.82
N LEU A 34 -2.21 1.92 25.37
CA LEU A 34 -2.17 3.18 24.65
C LEU A 34 -0.90 3.96 24.97
N LYS A 35 -0.34 4.57 23.92
CA LYS A 35 0.86 5.41 23.94
C LYS A 35 0.55 6.79 23.35
N PRO A 36 1.25 7.87 23.74
CA PRO A 36 0.99 9.20 23.19
C PRO A 36 1.11 9.23 21.66
N SER A 37 2.01 8.45 21.04
CA SER A 37 2.14 8.40 19.56
C SER A 37 0.94 7.80 18.83
N MET A 38 0.00 7.16 19.53
CA MET A 38 -1.24 6.65 18.93
C MET A 38 -2.25 7.76 18.63
N PHE A 39 -2.03 8.97 19.15
CA PHE A 39 -2.86 10.15 18.93
C PHE A 39 -2.29 10.96 17.75
N ARG A 40 -3.12 11.32 16.77
CA ARG A 40 -2.74 12.21 15.65
C ARG A 40 -2.23 13.56 16.14
N LYS A 41 -2.88 14.12 17.16
CA LYS A 41 -2.56 15.41 17.74
C LYS A 41 -2.75 15.40 19.24
N SER A 42 -1.79 16.02 19.93
CA SER A 42 -1.87 16.25 21.37
C SER A 42 -3.04 17.17 21.69
N ASN A 43 -3.75 16.87 22.77
CA ASN A 43 -4.86 17.66 23.32
C ASN A 43 -6.04 17.90 22.35
N GLU A 44 -6.23 17.04 21.34
CA GLU A 44 -7.45 17.01 20.52
C GLU A 44 -8.26 15.74 20.76
N TRP A 45 -9.59 15.85 20.70
CA TRP A 45 -10.49 14.71 20.79
C TRP A 45 -10.33 13.78 19.60
N GLN A 46 -10.14 12.50 19.88
CA GLN A 46 -9.96 11.48 18.85
C GLN A 46 -10.77 10.24 19.20
N LEU A 47 -11.41 9.67 18.19
CA LEU A 47 -12.17 8.43 18.33
C LEU A 47 -11.21 7.24 18.34
N PHE A 48 -11.30 6.42 19.38
CA PHE A 48 -10.62 5.14 19.51
C PHE A 48 -11.64 4.02 19.44
N THR A 49 -11.28 3.01 18.66
CA THR A 49 -12.05 1.79 18.46
C THR A 49 -11.25 0.63 19.02
N LEU A 50 -11.75 0.03 20.09
CA LEU A 50 -11.13 -1.13 20.72
C LEU A 50 -11.99 -2.36 20.42
N PRO A 51 -11.51 -3.31 19.58
CA PRO A 51 -12.20 -4.58 19.39
C PRO A 51 -12.07 -5.39 20.68
N ILE A 52 -13.20 -5.83 21.22
CA ILE A 52 -13.26 -6.65 22.43
C ILE A 52 -14.06 -7.90 22.08
N GLN A 53 -13.44 -9.06 22.20
CA GLN A 53 -14.14 -10.34 22.08
C GLN A 53 -14.68 -10.75 23.45
N ILE A 54 -15.98 -11.04 23.49
CA ILE A 54 -16.70 -11.44 24.70
C ILE A 54 -16.95 -12.94 24.58
N PRO A 55 -16.39 -13.79 25.46
CA PRO A 55 -16.70 -15.21 25.47
C PRO A 55 -18.17 -15.47 25.82
N GLU A 56 -18.72 -16.57 25.31
CA GLU A 56 -20.10 -16.98 25.53
C GLU A 56 -20.47 -17.17 27.02
N ASN A 57 -19.48 -17.39 27.89
CA ASN A 57 -19.65 -17.65 29.32
C ASN A 57 -19.38 -16.43 30.23
N ALA A 58 -19.37 -15.21 29.70
CA ALA A 58 -19.19 -13.98 30.49
C ALA A 58 -20.55 -13.36 30.85
N ASP A 59 -20.88 -13.28 32.14
CA ASP A 59 -22.14 -12.67 32.62
C ASP A 59 -22.16 -11.14 32.43
N TYR A 60 -21.03 -10.50 32.71
CA TYR A 60 -20.82 -9.07 32.49
C TYR A 60 -19.35 -8.79 32.20
N ILE A 61 -19.11 -7.64 31.58
CA ILE A 61 -17.78 -7.11 31.31
C ILE A 61 -17.54 -5.94 32.23
N GLU A 62 -16.38 -5.94 32.86
CA GLU A 62 -15.88 -4.80 33.61
C GLU A 62 -14.69 -4.19 32.89
N ILE A 63 -14.74 -2.87 32.70
CA ILE A 63 -13.60 -2.11 32.20
C ILE A 63 -12.85 -1.62 33.43
N ARG A 64 -11.66 -2.20 33.66
CA ARG A 64 -10.77 -1.87 34.77
C ARG A 64 -9.53 -1.17 34.24
N GLY A 65 -8.99 -0.25 35.03
CA GLY A 65 -7.67 0.33 34.79
C GLY A 65 -7.71 1.74 34.22
N THR A 66 -7.65 2.70 35.13
CA THR A 66 -7.01 4.00 34.88
C THR A 66 -5.69 4.01 35.65
N ASN A 67 -4.78 3.10 35.28
CA ASN A 67 -3.43 3.09 35.85
C ASN A 67 -2.59 4.11 35.08
N PHE A 68 -2.26 5.22 35.73
CA PHE A 68 -1.46 6.29 35.14
C PHE A 68 0.02 6.10 35.50
N VAL A 69 0.89 6.32 34.52
CA VAL A 69 2.32 6.55 34.77
C VAL A 69 2.61 8.05 34.78
N ASN A 70 3.73 8.44 35.39
CA ASN A 70 4.14 9.84 35.48
C ASN A 70 4.31 10.47 34.07
N GLY A 71 3.80 11.69 33.85
CA GLY A 71 3.99 12.46 32.62
C GLY A 71 2.76 12.76 31.76
N ILE A 72 1.60 12.21 32.10
CA ILE A 72 0.33 12.68 31.52
C ILE A 72 -0.12 13.91 32.28
N THR A 73 -0.34 15.02 31.57
CA THR A 73 -0.86 16.25 32.17
C THR A 73 -2.38 16.21 32.21
N ASP A 74 -3.00 15.72 31.13
CA ASP A 74 -4.44 15.68 30.98
C ASP A 74 -4.88 14.43 30.20
N LEU A 75 -5.88 13.70 30.72
CA LEU A 75 -6.61 12.64 30.02
C LEU A 75 -8.11 12.86 30.21
N TYR A 76 -8.84 13.02 29.10
CA TYR A 76 -10.29 13.04 29.10
C TYR A 76 -10.83 11.86 28.31
N MET A 77 -11.91 11.27 28.84
CA MET A 77 -12.64 10.18 28.22
C MET A 77 -14.11 10.54 28.17
N ASP A 78 -14.71 10.49 26.98
CA ASP A 78 -16.16 10.66 26.82
C ASP A 78 -16.71 9.70 25.76
N TYR A 79 -18.04 9.66 25.66
CA TYR A 79 -18.75 8.91 24.62
C TYR A 79 -18.34 7.42 24.56
N VAL A 80 -18.32 6.78 25.74
CA VAL A 80 -18.04 5.34 25.86
C VAL A 80 -19.28 4.56 25.41
N THR A 81 -19.18 3.92 24.25
CA THR A 81 -20.28 3.15 23.67
C THR A 81 -19.85 1.69 23.49
N VAL A 82 -20.65 0.77 24.03
CA VAL A 82 -20.50 -0.68 23.83
C VAL A 82 -21.55 -1.13 22.83
N MET A 83 -21.12 -1.75 21.73
CA MET A 83 -21.99 -2.26 20.67
C MET A 83 -21.71 -3.76 20.45
N PRO A 84 -22.74 -4.58 20.15
CA PRO A 84 -22.54 -5.97 19.75
C PRO A 84 -21.69 -6.09 18.47
N GLY A 85 -20.90 -7.16 18.36
CA GLY A 85 -20.01 -7.40 17.21
C GLY A 85 -20.73 -7.58 15.87
N ASP A 86 -22.02 -7.96 15.91
CA ASP A 86 -22.85 -8.20 14.71
C ASP A 86 -23.49 -6.92 14.15
N VAL A 87 -23.30 -5.77 14.81
CA VAL A 87 -23.72 -4.49 14.25
C VAL A 87 -22.76 -4.12 13.13
N ARG A 88 -23.18 -4.35 11.88
CA ARG A 88 -22.50 -3.85 10.67
C ARG A 88 -22.24 -2.35 10.80
N GLY A 89 -21.00 -1.99 11.04
CA GLY A 89 -20.56 -0.63 11.37
C GLY A 89 -19.04 -0.60 11.55
N LEU A 90 -18.50 0.52 12.05
CA LEU A 90 -17.06 0.84 12.19
C LEU A 90 -16.20 -0.16 13.04
N TYR A 91 -16.73 -1.35 13.36
CA TYR A 91 -16.28 -2.29 14.40
C TYR A 91 -16.09 -3.74 13.93
N SER A 92 -16.43 -4.09 12.69
CA SER A 92 -16.12 -5.42 12.17
C SER A 92 -14.74 -5.38 11.52
N ALA A 93 -14.09 -6.55 11.36
CA ALA A 93 -12.92 -6.64 10.47
C ALA A 93 -13.23 -6.15 9.03
N GLU A 94 -14.49 -5.84 8.70
CA GLU A 94 -14.93 -5.26 7.44
C GLU A 94 -14.60 -3.77 7.30
N TYR A 95 -14.55 -2.98 8.39
CA TYR A 95 -14.19 -1.56 8.35
C TYR A 95 -13.62 -1.04 9.68
N SER A 96 -12.44 -0.41 9.65
CA SER A 96 -11.75 0.13 10.84
C SER A 96 -11.13 1.51 10.59
N ILE A 97 -11.05 2.33 11.65
CA ILE A 97 -10.26 3.57 11.68
C ILE A 97 -9.44 3.55 12.98
N ASP A 98 -8.11 3.67 12.86
CA ASP A 98 -7.22 3.71 14.03
C ASP A 98 -7.05 5.12 14.63
N GLY A 99 -6.40 5.22 15.78
CA GLY A 99 -6.13 6.50 16.46
C GLY A 99 -5.28 7.47 15.61
N LYS A 100 -4.55 6.98 14.61
CA LYS A 100 -3.76 7.76 13.64
C LYS A 100 -4.58 8.16 12.40
N GLY A 101 -5.86 7.80 12.36
CA GLY A 101 -6.78 8.07 11.25
C GLY A 101 -6.53 7.22 10.01
N ASN A 102 -5.79 6.11 10.14
CA ASN A 102 -5.63 5.15 9.04
C ASN A 102 -6.91 4.31 8.92
N VAL A 103 -7.31 4.02 7.69
CA VAL A 103 -8.56 3.30 7.37
C VAL A 103 -8.23 1.88 6.92
N GLY A 104 -8.86 0.89 7.55
CA GLY A 104 -8.86 -0.49 7.09
C GLY A 104 -10.23 -0.89 6.55
N VAL A 105 -10.28 -1.60 5.42
CA VAL A 105 -11.50 -2.22 4.89
C VAL A 105 -11.21 -3.71 4.70
N GLY A 106 -11.91 -4.59 5.40
CA GLY A 106 -11.56 -6.02 5.43
C GLY A 106 -10.30 -6.35 6.28
N THR A 107 -9.74 -5.37 6.99
CA THR A 107 -8.58 -5.52 7.89
C THR A 107 -8.65 -4.55 9.08
N ILE A 108 -8.09 -4.95 10.21
CA ILE A 108 -7.84 -4.10 11.39
C ILE A 108 -6.38 -3.64 11.50
N ASP A 109 -5.50 -4.19 10.66
CA ASP A 109 -4.10 -3.80 10.56
C ASP A 109 -3.85 -3.15 9.19
N PRO A 110 -3.74 -1.81 9.13
CA PRO A 110 -3.39 -1.10 7.92
C PRO A 110 -1.94 -1.28 7.46
N LYS A 111 -1.08 -1.99 8.21
CA LYS A 111 0.33 -2.24 7.89
C LYS A 111 1.14 -0.98 7.56
N GLY A 112 0.80 0.13 8.23
CA GLY A 112 1.42 1.44 8.02
C GLY A 112 0.87 2.25 6.85
N TYR A 113 -0.05 1.70 6.05
CA TYR A 113 -0.73 2.45 4.99
C TYR A 113 -1.87 3.32 5.55
N LYS A 114 -2.12 4.45 4.88
CA LYS A 114 -3.25 5.34 5.23
C LYS A 114 -4.61 4.72 4.93
N LEU A 115 -4.67 3.91 3.88
CA LEU A 115 -5.83 3.11 3.50
C LEU A 115 -5.35 1.70 3.14
N ALA A 116 -5.87 0.69 3.81
CA ALA A 116 -5.60 -0.71 3.51
C ALA A 116 -6.92 -1.44 3.22
N VAL A 117 -6.99 -2.15 2.10
CA VAL A 117 -8.19 -2.90 1.70
C VAL A 117 -7.81 -4.35 1.49
N ASN A 118 -8.38 -5.24 2.29
CA ASN A 118 -8.29 -6.69 2.11
C ASN A 118 -9.47 -7.15 1.25
N GLY A 119 -9.38 -6.88 -0.05
CA GLY A 119 -10.43 -7.15 -1.02
C GLY A 119 -10.23 -6.33 -2.30
N ASN A 120 -11.22 -6.39 -3.19
CA ASN A 120 -11.17 -5.68 -4.47
C ASN A 120 -11.67 -4.24 -4.31
N ILE A 121 -10.98 -3.30 -4.94
CA ILE A 121 -11.39 -1.89 -5.04
C ILE A 121 -11.92 -1.65 -6.45
N ARG A 122 -13.13 -1.08 -6.57
CA ARG A 122 -13.66 -0.56 -7.84
C ARG A 122 -13.73 0.96 -7.75
N ALA A 123 -13.02 1.63 -8.65
CA ALA A 123 -13.03 3.09 -8.78
C ALA A 123 -13.42 3.48 -10.20
N LYS A 124 -14.01 4.67 -10.38
CA LYS A 124 -14.18 5.26 -11.72
C LYS A 124 -12.84 5.77 -12.27
N GLU A 125 -12.02 6.34 -11.39
CA GLU A 125 -10.72 6.92 -11.71
C GLU A 125 -9.80 6.89 -10.48
N ILE A 126 -8.50 6.73 -10.70
CA ILE A 126 -7.45 6.82 -9.67
C ILE A 126 -6.33 7.67 -10.24
N LYS A 127 -6.02 8.79 -9.58
CA LYS A 127 -4.83 9.60 -9.87
C LYS A 127 -3.70 9.16 -8.94
N VAL A 128 -2.63 8.61 -9.50
CA VAL A 128 -1.42 8.23 -8.75
C VAL A 128 -0.35 9.28 -8.97
N GLU A 129 0.08 9.94 -7.91
CA GLU A 129 1.16 10.91 -7.94
C GLU A 129 2.48 10.20 -7.61
N ASN A 130 3.29 9.92 -8.63
CA ASN A 130 4.61 9.33 -8.49
C ASN A 130 5.66 10.31 -9.05
N ALA A 131 6.72 10.57 -8.30
CA ALA A 131 7.77 11.50 -8.67
C ALA A 131 8.65 10.99 -9.84
N ASN A 132 8.71 9.68 -10.06
CA ASN A 132 9.67 9.05 -10.97
C ASN A 132 9.03 8.62 -12.29
N TRP A 133 8.56 9.59 -13.07
CA TRP A 133 8.04 9.34 -14.42
C TRP A 133 9.19 9.20 -15.42
N PRO A 134 9.22 8.17 -16.28
CA PRO A 134 10.34 7.89 -17.17
C PRO A 134 10.29 8.76 -18.42
N ASP A 135 10.70 10.02 -18.36
CA ASP A 135 10.83 10.89 -19.55
C ASP A 135 12.26 10.87 -20.15
N TYR A 136 13.15 10.10 -19.54
CA TYR A 136 14.58 10.10 -19.87
C TYR A 136 14.95 9.12 -21.00
N VAL A 137 14.03 8.28 -21.48
CA VAL A 137 14.33 7.26 -22.51
C VAL A 137 14.67 7.92 -23.86
N PHE A 138 14.13 9.10 -24.12
CA PHE A 138 14.41 9.88 -25.34
C PHE A 138 15.63 10.81 -25.22
N ALA A 139 16.32 10.79 -24.08
CA ALA A 139 17.54 11.57 -23.91
C ALA A 139 18.66 11.07 -24.84
N LYS A 140 19.50 11.99 -25.32
CA LYS A 140 20.58 11.66 -26.28
C LYS A 140 21.61 10.66 -25.74
N ASP A 141 21.78 10.65 -24.42
CA ASP A 141 22.70 9.80 -23.67
C ASP A 141 22.03 8.55 -23.09
N TYR A 142 20.75 8.30 -23.43
CA TYR A 142 20.08 7.09 -23.00
C TYR A 142 20.70 5.85 -23.65
N ALA A 143 21.27 4.97 -22.82
CA ALA A 143 21.81 3.69 -23.26
C ALA A 143 20.67 2.69 -23.50
N LEU A 144 20.10 2.70 -24.71
CA LEU A 144 19.07 1.75 -25.14
C LEU A 144 19.64 0.31 -25.13
N PRO A 145 19.09 -0.61 -24.32
CA PRO A 145 19.53 -2.00 -24.32
C PRO A 145 19.31 -2.65 -25.68
N SER A 146 20.24 -3.47 -26.16
CA SER A 146 20.02 -4.16 -27.42
C SER A 146 18.95 -5.25 -27.30
N LEU A 147 18.24 -5.54 -28.40
CA LEU A 147 17.29 -6.66 -28.44
C LEU A 147 17.95 -8.01 -28.13
N LYS A 148 19.24 -8.17 -28.48
CA LYS A 148 20.01 -9.38 -28.18
C LYS A 148 20.28 -9.54 -26.67
N GLU A 149 20.61 -8.45 -25.98
CA GLU A 149 20.76 -8.46 -24.52
C GLU A 149 19.43 -8.72 -23.83
N THR A 150 18.37 -8.10 -24.33
CA THR A 150 17.00 -8.29 -23.84
C THR A 150 16.56 -9.75 -24.01
N GLU A 151 16.78 -10.36 -25.18
CA GLU A 151 16.52 -11.77 -25.45
C GLU A 151 17.29 -12.67 -24.47
N LYS A 152 18.59 -12.44 -24.30
CA LYS A 152 19.42 -13.20 -23.36
C LYS A 152 18.91 -13.09 -21.93
N HIS A 153 18.41 -11.92 -21.53
CA HIS A 153 17.81 -11.73 -20.21
C HIS A 153 16.51 -12.54 -20.08
N ILE A 154 15.62 -12.47 -21.06
CA ILE A 154 14.35 -13.22 -21.07
C ILE A 154 14.63 -14.72 -21.00
N GLN A 155 15.57 -15.25 -21.79
CA GLN A 155 15.94 -16.67 -21.76
C GLN A 155 16.48 -17.09 -20.38
N LYS A 156 17.21 -16.21 -19.68
CA LYS A 156 17.80 -16.50 -18.36
C LYS A 156 16.82 -16.33 -17.20
N LYS A 157 15.90 -15.36 -17.27
CA LYS A 157 15.08 -14.90 -16.15
C LYS A 157 13.59 -15.14 -16.33
N GLY A 158 13.11 -15.35 -17.55
CA GLY A 158 11.71 -15.61 -17.87
C GLY A 158 10.81 -14.37 -17.86
N HIS A 159 11.36 -13.16 -17.76
CA HIS A 159 10.62 -11.90 -17.79
C HIS A 159 11.50 -10.77 -18.36
N LEU A 160 10.90 -9.60 -18.60
CA LEU A 160 11.61 -8.43 -19.12
C LEU A 160 12.56 -7.80 -18.07
N PRO A 161 13.68 -7.21 -18.49
CA PRO A 161 14.56 -6.46 -17.59
C PRO A 161 13.82 -5.34 -16.87
N GLY A 162 13.94 -5.27 -15.54
CA GLY A 162 13.31 -4.24 -14.71
C GLY A 162 11.82 -4.47 -14.39
N ILE A 163 11.19 -5.49 -14.98
CA ILE A 163 9.84 -5.94 -14.65
C ILE A 163 9.95 -7.10 -13.65
N PRO A 164 9.19 -7.09 -12.54
CA PRO A 164 9.23 -8.18 -11.56
C PRO A 164 8.72 -9.49 -12.18
N SER A 165 9.25 -10.60 -11.68
CA SER A 165 8.80 -11.95 -12.03
C SER A 165 7.40 -12.24 -11.46
N ALA A 166 6.71 -13.22 -12.04
CA ALA A 166 5.40 -13.65 -11.53
C ALA A 166 5.44 -14.13 -10.07
N ILE A 167 6.57 -14.70 -9.63
CA ILE A 167 6.77 -15.15 -8.25
C ILE A 167 6.87 -13.95 -7.30
N GLU A 168 7.64 -12.92 -7.68
CA GLU A 168 7.76 -11.69 -6.88
C GLU A 168 6.42 -10.96 -6.78
N VAL A 169 5.68 -10.86 -7.88
CA VAL A 169 4.34 -10.24 -7.92
C VAL A 169 3.36 -11.01 -7.03
N LYS A 170 3.40 -12.35 -7.04
CA LYS A 170 2.52 -13.17 -6.20
C LYS A 170 2.78 -12.97 -4.71
N ASN A 171 4.05 -12.81 -4.32
CA ASN A 171 4.43 -12.73 -2.91
C ASN A 171 4.29 -11.31 -2.34
N ASN A 172 4.62 -10.29 -3.14
CA ASN A 172 4.75 -8.91 -2.66
C ASN A 172 3.72 -7.94 -3.25
N GLY A 173 2.95 -8.36 -4.27
CA GLY A 173 2.11 -7.46 -5.05
C GLY A 173 2.91 -6.55 -5.99
N VAL A 174 2.25 -5.51 -6.49
CA VAL A 174 2.89 -4.46 -7.31
C VAL A 174 2.38 -3.09 -6.89
N ASP A 175 3.28 -2.13 -6.86
CA ASP A 175 2.91 -0.72 -6.74
C ASP A 175 2.41 -0.22 -8.09
N LEU A 176 1.12 0.17 -8.16
CA LEU A 176 0.46 0.55 -9.40
C LEU A 176 1.21 1.65 -10.17
N GLY A 177 1.66 2.69 -9.45
CA GLY A 177 2.39 3.81 -10.03
C GLY A 177 3.77 3.43 -10.55
N GLU A 178 4.50 2.58 -9.83
CA GLU A 178 5.83 2.13 -10.26
C GLU A 178 5.73 1.17 -11.45
N MET A 179 4.75 0.27 -11.44
CA MET A 179 4.54 -0.68 -12.54
C MET A 179 4.13 0.06 -13.82
N ASN A 180 3.24 1.04 -13.74
CA ASN A 180 2.87 1.88 -14.89
C ASN A 180 4.07 2.65 -15.44
N ALA A 181 4.92 3.21 -14.59
CA ALA A 181 6.16 3.86 -15.02
C ALA A 181 7.10 2.86 -15.72
N LYS A 182 7.33 1.68 -15.13
CA LYS A 182 8.16 0.63 -15.76
C LYS A 182 7.61 0.19 -17.12
N LEU A 183 6.29 0.05 -17.25
CA LEU A 183 5.65 -0.32 -18.51
C LEU A 183 5.79 0.80 -19.56
N LEU A 184 5.59 2.06 -19.17
CA LEU A 184 5.80 3.21 -20.08
C LEU A 184 7.23 3.22 -20.61
N LYS A 185 8.23 3.08 -19.73
CA LYS A 185 9.63 2.97 -20.13
C LYS A 185 9.84 1.88 -21.19
N LYS A 186 9.20 0.71 -21.02
CA LYS A 186 9.32 -0.41 -21.99
C LYS A 186 8.65 -0.10 -23.32
N ILE A 187 7.53 0.63 -23.30
CA ILE A 187 6.86 1.09 -24.51
C ILE A 187 7.78 2.06 -25.26
N GLU A 188 8.41 3.02 -24.59
CA GLU A 188 9.32 3.98 -25.20
C GLU A 188 10.57 3.30 -25.80
N GLU A 189 11.19 2.37 -25.06
CA GLU A 189 12.30 1.55 -25.57
C GLU A 189 11.90 0.74 -26.81
N LEU A 190 10.70 0.14 -26.79
CA LEU A 190 10.16 -0.59 -27.93
C LEU A 190 9.94 0.34 -29.13
N THR A 191 9.41 1.54 -28.91
CA THR A 191 9.24 2.56 -29.95
C THR A 191 10.57 2.93 -30.60
N LEU A 192 11.65 3.12 -29.81
CA LEU A 192 12.97 3.39 -30.37
C LEU A 192 13.48 2.25 -31.25
N HIS A 193 13.33 0.99 -30.80
CA HIS A 193 13.69 -0.16 -31.63
C HIS A 193 12.86 -0.25 -32.91
N LEU A 194 11.56 0.06 -32.87
CA LEU A 194 10.72 0.07 -34.06
C LEU A 194 11.17 1.13 -35.07
N ILE A 195 11.52 2.34 -34.60
CA ILE A 195 12.07 3.41 -35.45
C ILE A 195 13.39 2.96 -36.10
N GLU A 196 14.27 2.30 -35.35
CA GLU A 196 15.52 1.76 -35.90
C GLU A 196 15.26 0.67 -36.96
N LYS A 197 14.28 -0.20 -36.71
CA LYS A 197 13.90 -1.26 -37.66
C LYS A 197 13.29 -0.70 -38.93
N GLU A 198 12.43 0.32 -38.84
CA GLU A 198 11.84 0.97 -40.01
C GLU A 198 12.94 1.55 -40.92
N LYS A 199 13.88 2.30 -40.34
CA LYS A 199 15.04 2.84 -41.07
C LYS A 199 15.86 1.74 -41.76
N ALA A 200 16.06 0.61 -41.09
CA ALA A 200 16.78 -0.52 -41.66
C ALA A 200 16.02 -1.16 -42.83
N ILE A 201 14.69 -1.28 -42.73
CA ILE A 201 13.83 -1.81 -43.79
C ILE A 201 13.84 -0.88 -45.01
N GLU A 202 13.69 0.43 -44.82
CA GLU A 202 13.77 1.42 -45.90
C GLU A 202 15.11 1.37 -46.65
N ALA A 203 16.21 1.25 -45.88
CA ALA A 203 17.54 1.11 -46.45
C ALA A 203 17.72 -0.21 -47.24
N GLN A 204 17.15 -1.30 -46.74
CA GLN A 204 17.15 -2.59 -47.43
C GLN A 204 16.33 -2.53 -48.72
N ASN A 205 15.11 -1.99 -48.68
CA ASN A 205 14.25 -1.83 -49.86
C ASN A 205 14.92 -0.96 -50.92
N SER A 206 15.51 0.17 -50.52
CA SER A 206 16.29 1.03 -51.43
C SER A 206 17.46 0.31 -52.11
N ARG A 207 18.08 -0.65 -51.41
CA ARG A 207 19.15 -1.48 -51.97
C ARG A 207 18.60 -2.53 -52.92
N ILE A 208 17.49 -3.17 -52.57
CA ILE A 208 16.80 -4.15 -53.41
C ILE A 208 16.39 -3.50 -54.74
N GLU A 209 15.73 -2.34 -54.71
CA GLU A 209 15.35 -1.62 -55.93
C GLU A 209 16.54 -1.28 -56.84
N LYS A 210 17.70 -0.93 -56.25
CA LYS A 210 18.92 -0.68 -57.03
C LYS A 210 19.44 -1.96 -57.69
N LEU A 211 19.44 -3.07 -56.97
CA LEU A 211 19.89 -4.37 -57.50
C LEU A 211 18.95 -4.87 -58.61
N GLU A 212 17.65 -4.73 -58.44
CA GLU A 212 16.65 -5.09 -59.46
C GLU A 212 16.84 -4.27 -60.74
N LYS A 213 17.06 -2.94 -60.62
CA LYS A 213 17.37 -2.08 -61.77
C LYS A 213 18.66 -2.47 -62.49
N ILE A 214 19.67 -2.94 -61.78
CA ILE A 214 20.92 -3.42 -62.40
C ILE A 214 20.67 -4.71 -63.16
N CYS A 215 19.93 -5.65 -62.57
CA CYS A 215 19.61 -6.94 -63.18
C CYS A 215 18.78 -6.77 -64.47
N LEU A 216 17.79 -5.88 -64.44
CA LEU A 216 16.93 -5.55 -65.59
C LEU A 216 17.67 -4.86 -66.74
N LYS A 217 18.80 -4.19 -66.49
CA LYS A 217 19.64 -3.57 -67.52
C LYS A 217 20.67 -4.54 -68.12
N SER A 218 20.86 -5.71 -67.49
CA SER A 218 21.89 -6.69 -67.88
C SER A 218 21.33 -7.84 -68.72
N ASN A 219 20.00 -7.86 -68.94
CA ASN A 219 19.27 -8.74 -69.86
C ASN A 219 18.79 -7.94 -71.08
#